data_AF-A0A842W4X9-F1
#
_entry.id   AF-A0A842W4X9-F1
#
_cell.length_a   1.000
_cell.length_b   1.000
_cell.length_c   1.000
_cell.angle_alpha   90.00
_cell.angle_beta   90.00
_cell.angle_gamma   90.00
#
_symmetry.space_group_name_H-M   'P 1'
#
loop_
_entity.id
_entity.type
_entity.pdbx_description
1 polymer ?
#
loop_
_entity_poly.entity_id
_entity_poly.type
_entity_poly.pdbx_seq_one_letter_code
_entity_poly.pdbx_strand_id
1 'polypeptide(L)'
;MSSEKHIYLTRLILDILKPHEPSIDMLAIELVKLEGANVDGVNITLVENDRRTQTVKIVIEGKSLNYPLIKRKLESLNCAIHSLDQVVCGSHSVEFISTPQD
;
A
#
# COMPACT_ATOMS: atom_id res chain seq x y z
N MET A 1 -25.19 -17.49 17.65
CA MET A 1 -25.15 -16.58 16.48
C MET A 1 -23.72 -16.61 15.97
N SER A 2 -23.50 -17.26 14.82
CA SER A 2 -22.18 -17.30 14.19
C SER A 2 -21.82 -15.87 13.81
N SER A 3 -20.82 -15.29 14.46
CA SER A 3 -20.24 -14.01 14.05
C SER A 3 -19.82 -14.14 12.59
N GLU A 4 -20.46 -13.40 11.68
CA GLU A 4 -20.05 -13.39 10.28
C GLU A 4 -18.57 -13.03 10.21
N LYS A 5 -17.77 -13.97 9.70
CA LYS A 5 -16.33 -13.80 9.59
C LYS A 5 -16.09 -12.86 8.41
N HIS A 6 -16.13 -11.55 8.68
CA HIS A 6 -15.84 -10.56 7.64
C HIS A 6 -14.38 -10.71 7.19
N ILE A 7 -14.21 -11.02 5.91
CA ILE A 7 -12.93 -11.12 5.23
C ILE A 7 -12.66 -9.74 4.63
N TYR A 8 -11.68 -9.03 5.17
CA TYR A 8 -11.33 -7.69 4.74
C TYR A 8 -9.82 -7.56 4.52
N LEU A 9 -9.42 -6.73 3.56
CA LEU A 9 -8.02 -6.38 3.33
C LEU A 9 -7.51 -5.54 4.50
N THR A 10 -6.35 -5.92 5.05
CA THR A 10 -5.74 -5.26 6.21
C THR A 10 -4.39 -4.65 5.92
N ARG A 11 -3.60 -5.25 5.02
CA ARG A 11 -2.32 -4.70 4.59
C ARG A 11 -2.08 -4.90 3.11
N LEU A 12 -1.46 -3.91 2.49
CA LEU A 12 -0.92 -3.98 1.13
C LEU A 12 0.55 -3.57 1.16
N ILE A 13 1.39 -4.26 0.40
CA ILE A 13 2.74 -3.81 0.07
C ILE A 13 2.81 -3.64 -1.45
N LEU A 14 3.16 -2.43 -1.88
CA LEU A 14 3.18 -2.03 -3.28
C LEU A 14 4.61 -1.64 -3.67
N ASP A 15 5.04 -2.11 -4.83
CA ASP A 15 6.19 -1.56 -5.54
C ASP A 15 5.71 -0.52 -6.55
N ILE A 16 6.24 0.70 -6.43
CA ILE A 16 5.76 1.88 -7.15
C ILE A 16 6.93 2.58 -7.84
N LEU A 17 6.75 2.89 -9.12
CA LEU A 17 7.60 3.85 -9.84
C LEU A 17 6.88 5.19 -9.93
N LYS A 18 7.56 6.25 -9.52
CA LYS A 18 7.02 7.61 -9.57
C LYS A 18 8.04 8.61 -10.11
N PRO A 19 7.60 9.77 -10.63
CA PRO A 19 8.47 10.94 -10.77
C PRO A 19 8.97 11.43 -9.39
N HIS A 20 9.90 12.38 -9.40
CA HIS A 20 10.39 13.01 -8.16
C HIS A 20 9.27 13.72 -7.38
N GLU A 21 8.33 14.35 -8.10
CA GLU A 21 7.17 15.02 -7.53
C GLU A 21 5.87 14.28 -7.85
N PRO A 22 5.00 14.00 -6.85
CA PRO A 22 5.10 14.49 -5.45
C PRO A 22 6.14 13.74 -4.59
N SER A 23 6.59 14.42 -3.54
CA SER A 23 7.47 13.86 -2.51
C SER A 23 6.81 12.74 -1.70
N ILE A 24 7.63 11.88 -1.08
CA ILE A 24 7.13 10.68 -0.38
C ILE A 24 6.29 11.03 0.87
N ASP A 25 6.59 12.14 1.55
CA ASP A 25 5.81 12.63 2.69
C ASP A 25 4.41 13.11 2.25
N MET A 26 4.33 13.80 1.10
CA MET A 26 3.05 14.21 0.52
C MET A 26 2.20 13.00 0.11
N LEU A 27 2.80 12.00 -0.54
CA LEU A 27 2.12 10.74 -0.86
C LEU A 27 1.55 10.06 0.38
N ALA A 28 2.34 9.96 1.46
CA ALA A 28 1.89 9.37 2.71
C ALA A 28 0.69 10.12 3.30
N ILE A 29 0.74 11.45 3.34
CA ILE A 29 -0.35 12.31 3.82
C ILE A 29 -1.61 12.13 2.97
N GLU A 30 -1.49 12.14 1.66
CA GLU A 30 -2.62 12.00 0.73
C GLU A 30 -3.31 10.64 0.82
N LEU A 31 -2.54 9.57 1.06
CA LEU A 31 -3.08 8.23 1.26
C LEU A 31 -3.84 8.09 2.58
N VAL A 32 -3.30 8.65 3.68
CA VAL A 32 -3.98 8.63 4.99
C VAL A 32 -5.25 9.48 4.98
N LYS A 33 -5.25 10.62 4.28
CA LYS A 33 -6.43 11.49 4.16
C LYS A 33 -7.49 10.98 3.19
N LEU A 34 -7.26 9.89 2.47
CA LEU A 34 -8.16 9.38 1.45
C LEU A 34 -9.42 8.78 2.07
N GLU A 35 -10.47 9.59 2.19
CA GLU A 35 -11.76 9.15 2.72
C GLU A 35 -12.33 7.95 1.95
N GLY A 36 -12.87 6.98 2.69
CA GLY A 36 -13.42 5.75 2.12
C GLY A 36 -12.37 4.71 1.72
N ALA A 37 -11.07 5.01 1.84
CA ALA A 37 -10.00 4.03 1.64
C ALA A 37 -9.71 3.19 2.90
N ASN A 38 -10.15 3.66 4.07
CA ASN A 38 -9.95 3.04 5.39
C ASN A 38 -8.47 2.78 5.71
N VAL A 39 -7.61 3.74 5.37
CA VAL A 39 -6.17 3.71 5.66
C VAL A 39 -5.92 4.23 7.07
N ASP A 40 -5.37 3.40 7.95
CA ASP A 40 -5.01 3.78 9.32
C ASP A 40 -3.55 4.27 9.40
N GLY A 41 -2.68 3.75 8.52
CA GLY A 41 -1.27 4.09 8.50
C GLY A 41 -0.57 3.75 7.19
N VAL A 42 0.47 4.49 6.87
CA VAL A 42 1.30 4.31 5.66
C VAL A 42 2.77 4.42 6.03
N ASN A 43 3.58 3.51 5.51
CA ASN A 43 5.03 3.63 5.46
C ASN A 43 5.47 3.70 3.99
N ILE A 44 6.32 4.67 3.64
CA ILE A 44 6.91 4.79 2.31
C ILE A 44 8.42 4.80 2.45
N THR A 45 9.07 3.87 1.77
CA THR A 45 10.54 3.76 1.74
C THR A 45 11.03 3.98 0.32
N LEU A 46 11.97 4.91 0.13
CA LEU A 46 12.68 5.10 -1.14
C LEU A 46 13.64 3.91 -1.34
N VAL A 47 13.45 3.17 -2.42
CA VAL A 47 14.26 1.98 -2.76
C VAL A 47 15.37 2.38 -3.73
N GLU A 48 15.00 3.09 -4.80
CA GLU A 48 15.95 3.56 -5.82
C GLU A 48 15.63 5.01 -6.23
N ASN A 49 16.68 5.74 -6.59
CA ASN A 49 16.59 7.16 -6.95
C ASN A 49 17.37 7.41 -8.25
N ASP A 50 16.65 7.41 -9.37
CA ASP A 50 17.19 7.66 -10.69
C ASP A 50 17.08 9.14 -11.10
N ARG A 51 17.71 9.48 -12.23
CA ARG A 51 17.73 10.86 -12.77
C ARG A 51 16.35 11.46 -13.01
N ARG A 52 15.33 10.64 -13.30
CA ARG A 52 13.97 11.10 -13.64
C ARG A 52 12.87 10.43 -12.84
N THR A 53 13.17 9.31 -12.21
CA THR A 53 12.19 8.45 -11.55
C THR A 53 12.71 7.99 -10.19
N GLN A 54 11.80 7.57 -9.33
CA GLN A 54 12.08 6.98 -8.04
C GLN A 54 11.25 5.71 -7.90
N THR A 55 11.89 4.64 -7.42
CA THR A 55 11.20 3.43 -7.01
C THR A 55 10.98 3.51 -5.51
N VAL A 56 9.73 3.37 -5.08
CA VAL A 56 9.35 3.42 -3.65
C VAL A 56 8.54 2.18 -3.29
N LYS A 57 8.78 1.66 -2.09
CA LYS A 57 7.95 0.63 -1.49
C LYS A 57 6.96 1.27 -0.54
N ILE A 58 5.67 1.03 -0.76
CA ILE A 58 4.59 1.56 0.07
C ILE A 58 3.94 0.41 0.83
N VAL A 59 3.94 0.49 2.15
CA VAL A 59 3.16 -0.38 3.03
C VAL A 59 1.96 0.40 3.53
N ILE A 60 0.77 -0.14 3.32
CA ILE A 60 -0.50 0.48 3.74
C ILE A 60 -1.19 -0.48 4.69
N GLU A 61 -1.56 0.01 5.88
CA GLU A 61 -2.35 -0.73 6.85
C GLU A 61 -3.68 -0.03 7.12
N GLY A 62 -4.70 -0.84 7.40
CA GLY A 62 -6.02 -0.34 7.76
C GLY A 62 -7.03 -1.46 7.97
N LYS A 63 -8.29 -1.09 8.15
CA LYS A 63 -9.40 -2.05 8.31
C LYS A 63 -10.34 -1.96 7.12
N SER A 64 -10.42 -3.02 6.32
CA SER A 64 -11.23 -3.03 5.10
C SER A 64 -10.74 -2.02 4.07
N LEU A 65 -9.45 -2.10 3.76
CA LEU A 65 -8.80 -1.27 2.76
C LEU A 65 -9.51 -1.35 1.40
N ASN A 66 -9.84 -0.19 0.84
CA ASN A 66 -10.40 -0.09 -0.51
C ASN A 66 -9.26 0.04 -1.54
N TYR A 67 -8.66 -1.09 -1.91
CA TYR A 67 -7.55 -1.10 -2.87
C TYR A 67 -7.87 -0.41 -4.21
N PRO A 68 -9.06 -0.60 -4.84
CA PRO A 68 -9.40 0.14 -6.04
C PRO A 68 -9.34 1.66 -5.88
N LEU A 69 -9.78 2.20 -4.75
CA LEU A 69 -9.71 3.63 -4.46
C LEU A 69 -8.27 4.11 -4.22
N ILE A 70 -7.49 3.35 -3.45
CA ILE A 70 -6.07 3.60 -3.21
C ILE A 70 -5.28 3.62 -4.53
N LYS A 71 -5.50 2.62 -5.38
CA LYS A 71 -4.88 2.51 -6.70
C LYS A 71 -5.18 3.74 -7.56
N ARG A 72 -6.45 4.14 -7.66
CA ARG A 72 -6.85 5.34 -8.41
C ARG A 72 -6.19 6.60 -7.86
N LYS A 73 -6.07 6.73 -6.53
CA LYS A 73 -5.40 7.88 -5.91
C LYS A 73 -3.91 7.92 -6.29
N LEU A 74 -3.20 6.80 -6.19
CA LEU A 74 -1.80 6.70 -6.60
C LEU A 74 -1.61 7.04 -8.08
N GLU A 75 -2.43 6.47 -8.96
CA GLU A 75 -2.40 6.76 -10.40
C GLU A 75 -2.64 8.25 -10.69
N SER A 76 -3.57 8.90 -9.97
CA SER A 76 -3.83 10.34 -10.09
C SER A 76 -2.66 11.24 -9.65
N LEU A 77 -1.75 10.69 -8.85
CA LEU A 77 -0.51 11.34 -8.39
C LEU A 77 0.70 10.93 -9.25
N ASN A 78 0.45 10.45 -10.47
CA ASN A 78 1.46 9.97 -11.43
C ASN A 78 2.34 8.82 -10.89
N CYS A 79 1.84 8.04 -9.94
CA CYS A 79 2.50 6.84 -9.45
C CYS A 79 2.04 5.62 -10.27
N ALA A 80 2.99 4.89 -10.83
CA ALA A 80 2.75 3.62 -11.51
C ALA A 80 2.97 2.46 -10.54
N ILE A 81 1.94 1.65 -10.32
CA ILE A 81 2.08 0.41 -9.54
C ILE A 81 2.75 -0.65 -10.41
N HIS A 82 3.98 -1.03 -10.08
CA HIS A 82 4.70 -2.12 -10.75
C HIS A 82 4.16 -3.47 -10.31
N SER A 83 4.03 -3.68 -9.01
CA SER A 83 3.51 -4.91 -8.42
C SER A 83 2.82 -4.69 -7.08
N LEU A 84 1.89 -5.61 -6.78
CA LEU A 84 1.30 -5.79 -5.47
C LEU A 84 2.06 -6.94 -4.79
N ASP A 85 3.13 -6.59 -4.08
CA ASP A 85 4.12 -7.53 -3.54
C ASP A 85 3.56 -8.39 -2.41
N GLN A 86 2.67 -7.83 -1.59
CA GLN A 86 2.06 -8.55 -0.48
C GLN A 86 0.63 -8.06 -0.22
N VAL A 87 -0.23 -9.00 0.15
CA VAL A 87 -1.58 -8.75 0.64
C VAL A 87 -1.78 -9.51 1.94
N VAL A 88 -2.30 -8.83 2.95
CA VAL A 88 -2.79 -9.47 4.18
C VAL A 88 -4.29 -9.23 4.28
N CYS A 89 -5.03 -10.28 4.62
CA CYS A 89 -6.47 -10.29 4.65
C CYS A 89 -7.00 -11.22 5.74
N GLY A 90 -8.09 -10.80 6.41
CA GLY A 90 -8.78 -11.59 7.40
C GLY A 90 -8.86 -10.91 8.77
N SER A 91 -9.24 -11.69 9.77
CA SER A 91 -9.46 -11.22 11.15
C SER A 91 -8.19 -11.03 11.98
N HIS A 92 -7.05 -11.52 11.48
CA HIS A 92 -5.74 -11.34 12.10
C HIS A 92 -4.68 -11.20 11.00
N SER A 93 -3.54 -10.62 11.34
CA SER A 93 -2.40 -10.54 10.41
C SER A 93 -1.74 -11.91 10.29
N VAL A 94 -1.50 -12.34 9.07
CA VAL A 94 -0.67 -13.52 8.76
C VAL A 94 0.61 -12.98 8.11
N GLU A 95 1.72 -13.07 8.84
CA GLU A 95 3.01 -12.61 8.33
C GLU A 95 3.63 -13.66 7.42
N PHE A 96 4.37 -13.19 6.41
CA PHE A 96 5.17 -14.08 5.57
C PHE A 96 6.30 -14.70 6.41
N ILE A 97 6.40 -16.02 6.37
CA ILE A 97 7.46 -16.77 7.03
C ILE A 97 8.44 -17.20 5.93
N SER A 98 9.62 -16.58 5.90
CA SER A 98 10.69 -17.00 4.99
C SER A 98 11.09 -18.43 5.35
N THR A 99 11.05 -19.32 4.35
CA THR A 99 11.51 -20.69 4.51
C THR A 99 12.88 -20.84 3.84
N PRO A 100 13.76 -21.75 4.29
CA PRO A 100 15.11 -21.88 3.73
C PRO A 100 15.19 -22.28 2.25
N GLN A 101 14.06 -22.48 1.57
CA GLN A 101 13.98 -22.83 0.15
C GLN A 101 13.60 -21.65 -0.76
N ASP A 102 13.35 -20.46 -0.20
CA ASP A 102 13.04 -19.22 -0.92
C ASP A 102 14.30 -18.42 -1.32
#